data_AF-A0A1H0KR08-F1
#
_entry.id   AF-A0A1H0KR08-F1
#
_cell.length_a   1.000
_cell.length_b   1.000
_cell.length_c   1.000
_cell.angle_alpha   90.00
_cell.angle_beta   90.00
_cell.angle_gamma   90.00
#
_symmetry.space_group_name_H-M   'P 1'
#
loop_
_entity.id
_entity.type
_entity.pdbx_description
1 polymer ?
#
loop_
_entity_poly.entity_id
_entity_poly.type
_entity_poly.pdbx_seq_one_letter_code
_entity_poly.pdbx_strand_id
1 'polypeptide(L)'
;KAIRNEEVQKISAIYKMVEVWKLCIMPDHIHMIVRIKEDLPEGKHLGHIVAGFKGGCSRAWWRMGRPCADAQRVVAATDAQRVVAATDAQRVVAATDAQRVVAATTPAASAAGMPSLFERGYNDLILLNDSQLDNWKHYLDDNPRRLAIKRLHPDFFTTLNYIDIAEWHCQIVGNRFLLDIPQKVAVIVHSAYSDKEYAEYKKEWLACGEAGGILVSAAIATREKEVMREAMNRGYRIILVRENGFPPLYKPSGESFDACSNGRLLQICPWEYHMERRIISREQCLMLNRLAEEIAYYQ
;
A
#
# COMPACT_ATOMS: atom_id res chain seq x y z
N LYS A 1 -6.62 13.73 22.04
CA LYS A 1 -7.33 15.04 22.15
C LYS A 1 -6.36 16.22 22.11
N ALA A 2 -5.38 16.30 23.02
CA ALA A 2 -4.37 17.37 23.05
C ALA A 2 -3.61 17.58 21.72
N ILE A 3 -3.20 16.50 21.04
CA ILE A 3 -2.53 16.60 19.73
C ILE A 3 -3.35 17.42 18.72
N ARG A 4 -4.60 17.01 18.48
CA ARG A 4 -5.49 17.63 17.48
C ARG A 4 -5.92 19.04 17.87
N ASN A 5 -6.30 19.22 19.13
CA ASN A 5 -6.99 20.44 19.56
C ASN A 5 -6.02 21.53 20.04
N GLU A 6 -4.79 21.17 20.43
CA GLU A 6 -3.81 22.13 20.98
C GLU A 6 -2.52 22.14 20.15
N GLU A 7 -1.81 21.00 20.08
CA GLU A 7 -0.44 20.99 19.56
C GLU A 7 -0.37 21.28 18.05
N VAL A 8 -1.35 20.81 17.27
CA VAL A 8 -1.44 21.15 15.84
C VAL A 8 -1.72 22.64 15.62
N GLN A 9 -2.59 23.25 16.44
CA GLN A 9 -2.95 24.67 16.32
C GLN A 9 -1.75 25.58 16.61
N LYS A 10 -0.84 25.16 17.49
CA LYS A 10 0.40 25.90 17.80
C LYS A 10 1.32 26.05 16.59
N ILE A 11 1.29 25.13 15.62
CA ILE A 11 2.13 25.22 14.43
C ILE A 11 1.82 26.51 13.67
N SER A 12 0.56 26.73 13.32
CA SER A 12 0.13 27.92 12.58
C SER A 12 0.15 29.19 13.44
N ALA A 13 0.04 29.07 14.77
CA ALA A 13 0.18 30.22 15.68
C ALA A 13 1.62 30.73 15.79
N ILE A 14 2.61 29.82 15.86
CA ILE A 14 4.04 30.16 15.93
C ILE A 14 4.56 30.51 14.54
N TYR A 15 4.20 29.69 13.55
CA TYR A 15 4.58 29.85 12.16
C TYR A 15 3.35 30.21 11.32
N LYS A 16 3.01 31.51 11.25
CA LYS A 16 1.86 32.05 10.48
C LYS A 16 1.84 31.68 8.98
N MET A 17 3.01 31.45 8.39
CA MET A 17 3.17 31.01 7.00
C MET A 17 2.93 29.51 6.80
N VAL A 18 2.70 28.75 7.88
CA VAL A 18 2.51 27.30 7.83
C VAL A 18 1.08 26.94 8.21
N GLU A 19 0.42 26.22 7.33
CA GLU A 19 -0.95 25.73 7.50
C GLU A 19 -0.97 24.20 7.54
N VAL A 20 -1.66 23.64 8.53
CA VAL A 20 -1.94 22.20 8.55
C VAL A 20 -3.30 21.98 7.88
N TRP A 21 -3.27 21.47 6.66
CA TRP A 21 -4.47 21.19 5.88
C TRP A 21 -5.17 19.92 6.32
N LYS A 22 -4.41 18.93 6.79
CA LYS A 22 -4.99 17.66 7.23
C LYS A 22 -4.14 16.95 8.27
N LEU A 23 -4.82 16.21 9.15
CA LEU A 23 -4.22 15.40 10.21
C LEU A 23 -4.98 14.07 10.29
N CYS A 24 -4.26 12.96 10.20
CA CYS A 24 -4.77 11.63 10.52
C CYS A 24 -3.86 10.99 11.57
N ILE A 25 -4.45 10.58 12.68
CA ILE A 25 -3.74 9.94 13.79
C ILE A 25 -4.02 8.45 13.70
N MET A 26 -2.97 7.69 13.42
CA MET A 26 -2.97 6.23 13.47
C MET A 26 -2.52 5.78 14.88
N PRO A 27 -2.72 4.50 15.25
CA PRO A 27 -2.34 4.01 16.58
C PRO A 27 -0.85 4.15 16.92
N ASP A 28 0.03 4.04 15.92
CA ASP A 28 1.49 4.02 16.06
C ASP A 28 2.20 5.20 15.37
N HIS A 29 1.50 5.99 14.55
CA HIS A 29 2.09 7.12 13.82
C HIS A 29 1.04 8.19 13.45
N ILE A 30 1.50 9.32 12.93
CA ILE A 30 0.65 10.44 12.52
C ILE A 30 0.98 10.80 11.07
N HIS A 31 -0.04 11.05 10.25
CA HIS A 31 0.08 11.65 8.94
C HIS A 31 -0.44 13.09 8.95
N MET A 32 0.29 14.00 8.31
CA MET A 32 -0.09 15.40 8.19
C MET A 32 0.16 15.90 6.76
N ILE A 33 -0.76 16.72 6.25
CA ILE A 33 -0.54 17.53 5.04
C ILE A 33 -0.33 18.97 5.51
N VAL A 34 0.84 19.51 5.19
CA VAL A 34 1.27 20.85 5.62
C VAL A 34 1.57 21.69 4.39
N ARG A 35 1.03 22.91 4.34
CA ARG A 35 1.35 23.91 3.34
C ARG A 35 2.24 24.98 3.96
N ILE A 36 3.35 25.27 3.29
CA ILE A 36 4.22 26.41 3.58
C ILE A 36 3.93 27.46 2.51
N LYS A 37 3.36 28.60 2.91
CA LYS A 37 2.90 29.66 1.98
C LYS A 37 4.02 30.62 1.57
N GLU A 38 4.98 30.81 2.46
CA GLU A 38 6.08 31.76 2.35
C GLU A 38 7.34 31.13 2.95
N ASP A 39 8.51 31.67 2.59
CA ASP A 39 9.78 31.21 3.14
C ASP A 39 9.79 31.26 4.67
N LEU A 40 10.41 30.23 5.27
CA LEU A 40 10.55 30.17 6.71
C LEU A 40 11.58 31.20 7.20
N PRO A 41 11.47 31.70 8.45
CA PRO A 41 12.44 32.63 9.01
C PRO A 41 13.87 32.11 8.90
N GLU A 42 14.84 33.01 8.81
CA GLU A 42 16.26 32.66 8.62
C GLU A 42 16.73 31.60 9.62
N GLY A 43 17.41 30.57 9.12
CA GLY A 43 17.88 29.43 9.90
C GLY A 43 16.79 28.44 10.36
N LYS A 44 15.52 28.63 10.00
CA LYS A 44 14.43 27.68 10.25
C LYS A 44 14.12 26.87 9.00
N HIS A 45 13.82 25.60 9.22
CA HIS A 45 13.40 24.66 8.19
C HIS A 45 12.33 23.71 8.75
N LEU A 46 11.69 22.91 7.88
CA LEU A 46 10.60 22.00 8.25
C LEU A 46 10.91 21.16 9.51
N GLY A 47 12.11 20.57 9.58
CA GLY A 47 12.54 19.81 10.76
C GLY A 47 12.45 20.54 12.10
N HIS A 48 12.64 21.86 12.15
CA HIS A 48 12.46 22.65 13.38
C HIS A 48 11.00 22.72 13.82
N ILE A 49 10.09 22.85 12.85
CA ILE A 49 8.64 22.85 13.10
C ILE A 49 8.21 21.49 13.63
N VAL A 50 8.65 20.42 12.96
CA VAL A 50 8.35 19.04 13.35
C VAL A 50 8.93 18.73 14.74
N ALA A 51 10.16 19.18 15.04
CA ALA A 51 10.76 19.02 16.36
C ALA A 51 9.96 19.75 17.45
N GLY A 52 9.53 20.98 17.19
CA GLY A 52 8.69 21.77 18.09
C GLY A 52 7.36 21.07 18.38
N PHE A 53 6.68 20.60 17.34
CA PHE A 53 5.42 19.84 17.44
C PHE A 53 5.58 18.55 18.25
N LYS A 54 6.58 17.72 17.92
CA LYS A 54 6.88 16.48 18.65
C LYS A 54 7.19 16.74 20.11
N GLY A 55 7.97 17.79 20.40
CA GLY A 55 8.28 18.20 21.77
C GLY A 55 7.05 18.68 22.55
N GLY A 56 6.16 19.45 21.91
CA GLY A 56 4.88 19.87 22.48
C GLY A 56 3.99 18.70 22.85
N CYS A 57 3.84 17.75 21.93
CA CYS A 57 3.10 16.51 22.14
C CYS A 57 3.68 15.64 23.27
N SER A 58 5.01 15.46 23.34
CA SER A 58 5.66 14.74 24.44
C SER A 58 5.38 15.39 25.80
N ARG A 59 5.45 16.73 25.89
CA ARG A 59 5.11 17.46 27.12
C ARG A 59 3.64 17.35 27.50
N ALA A 60 2.73 17.34 26.52
CA ALA A 60 1.31 17.12 26.75
C ALA A 60 1.05 15.70 27.25
N TRP A 61 1.76 14.71 26.71
CA TRP A 61 1.69 13.32 27.17
C TRP A 61 2.16 13.16 28.62
N TRP A 62 3.29 13.77 29.00
CA TRP A 62 3.76 13.73 30.40
C TRP A 62 2.78 14.35 31.40
N ARG A 63 2.03 15.38 30.98
CA ARG A 63 1.00 16.03 31.81
C ARG A 63 -0.21 15.13 32.07
N MET A 64 -0.47 14.13 31.24
CA MET A 64 -1.57 13.17 31.43
C MET A 64 -1.23 12.07 32.45
N GLY A 65 0.02 12.00 32.93
CA GLY A 65 0.50 11.02 33.91
C GLY A 65 1.95 10.63 33.62
N ARG A 66 2.71 10.22 34.64
CA ARG A 66 4.07 9.67 34.42
C ARG A 66 3.95 8.42 33.54
N PRO A 67 4.66 8.35 32.39
CA PRO A 67 4.82 7.08 31.70
C PRO A 67 5.45 6.10 32.69
N CYS A 68 4.76 5.01 33.03
CA CYS A 68 5.40 3.89 33.71
C CYS A 68 6.60 3.46 32.85
N ALA A 69 7.72 3.11 33.48
CA ALA A 69 8.91 2.58 32.79
C ALA A 69 8.60 1.35 31.90
N ASP A 70 7.41 0.75 32.04
CA ASP A 70 6.89 -0.30 31.16
C ASP A 70 6.48 0.15 29.75
N ALA A 71 6.33 1.46 29.48
CA ALA A 71 6.02 1.96 28.14
C ALA A 71 7.15 1.66 27.12
N GLN A 72 8.37 1.40 27.59
CA GLN A 72 9.50 0.98 26.74
C GLN A 72 9.42 -0.50 26.30
N ARG A 73 8.64 -1.36 26.98
CA ARG A 73 8.52 -2.77 26.59
C ARG A 73 7.56 -3.01 25.43
N VAL A 74 6.57 -2.13 25.23
CA VAL A 74 5.60 -2.29 24.13
C VAL A 74 6.21 -1.93 22.77
N VAL A 75 7.19 -1.02 22.73
CA VAL A 75 7.84 -0.58 21.48
C VAL A 75 8.84 -1.62 20.96
N ALA A 76 9.55 -2.30 21.86
CA ALA A 76 10.54 -3.32 21.50
C ALA A 76 9.92 -4.58 20.84
N ALA A 77 8.64 -4.86 21.06
CA ALA A 77 7.95 -5.98 20.43
C ALA A 77 7.48 -5.67 18.99
N THR A 78 7.53 -4.40 18.56
CA THR A 78 7.18 -3.98 17.19
C THR A 78 8.40 -3.78 16.28
N ASP A 79 9.62 -4.02 16.77
CA ASP A 79 10.86 -4.02 15.98
C ASP A 79 11.04 -5.30 15.14
N ALA A 80 10.00 -5.65 14.39
CA ALA A 80 10.11 -6.52 13.23
C ALA A 80 9.90 -5.68 11.97
N GLN A 81 11.02 -5.15 11.46
CA GLN A 81 11.24 -4.79 10.06
C GLN A 81 10.29 -3.73 9.47
N ARG A 82 10.52 -2.46 9.82
CA ARG A 82 10.20 -1.35 8.91
C ARG A 82 11.21 -1.33 7.76
N VAL A 83 11.03 -2.22 6.79
CA VAL A 83 11.45 -1.94 5.42
C VAL A 83 10.35 -1.08 4.83
N VAL A 84 10.72 0.09 4.32
CA VAL A 84 9.81 1.02 3.65
C VAL A 84 9.37 0.36 2.34
N ALA A 85 8.36 -0.51 2.41
CA ALA A 85 7.64 -0.94 1.23
C ALA A 85 6.83 0.27 0.76
N ALA A 86 7.42 1.06 -0.12
CA ALA A 86 6.70 2.01 -0.95
C ALA A 86 5.62 1.23 -1.71
N THR A 87 4.40 1.19 -1.18
CA THR A 87 3.27 0.62 -1.90
C THR A 87 2.91 1.56 -3.04
N ASP A 88 2.92 1.01 -4.25
CA ASP A 88 2.59 1.63 -5.52
C ASP A 88 1.30 2.47 -5.47
N ALA A 89 1.48 3.77 -5.21
CA ALA A 89 0.67 4.83 -5.78
C ALA A 89 1.35 5.41 -7.06
N GLN A 90 2.37 4.73 -7.59
CA GLN A 90 3.03 5.08 -8.84
C GLN A 90 2.23 4.55 -10.02
N ARG A 91 1.15 5.25 -10.37
CA ARG A 91 0.71 5.24 -11.77
C ARG A 91 -0.08 6.47 -12.21
N VAL A 92 0.42 7.66 -11.90
CA VAL A 92 0.50 8.76 -12.89
C VAL A 92 1.62 9.71 -12.44
N VAL A 93 2.19 10.42 -13.41
CA VAL A 93 3.25 11.45 -13.38
C VAL A 93 4.70 11.00 -13.24
N ALA A 94 5.45 11.47 -14.23
CA ALA A 94 6.84 11.19 -14.53
C ALA A 94 7.80 11.57 -13.40
N ALA A 95 8.99 11.00 -13.48
CA ALA A 95 10.15 11.20 -12.63
C ALA A 95 10.28 12.63 -12.06
N THR A 96 10.41 12.72 -10.74
CA THR A 96 11.26 13.74 -10.11
C THR A 96 11.71 13.24 -8.74
N ASP A 97 12.99 13.44 -8.51
CA ASP A 97 13.84 12.88 -7.45
C ASP A 97 13.54 13.35 -6.02
N ALA A 98 14.16 12.61 -5.09
CA ALA A 98 14.50 12.94 -3.69
C ALA A 98 13.48 12.59 -2.59
N GLN A 99 13.38 11.29 -2.28
CA GLN A 99 13.09 10.86 -0.91
C GLN A 99 14.34 11.10 -0.03
N ARG A 100 14.29 12.07 0.88
CA ARG A 100 15.31 12.23 1.93
C ARG A 100 14.83 11.57 3.22
N VAL A 101 15.37 10.39 3.52
CA VAL A 101 15.17 9.74 4.82
C VAL A 101 16.21 10.30 5.80
N VAL A 102 15.77 11.05 6.82
CA VAL A 102 16.66 11.48 7.90
C VAL A 102 16.63 10.42 9.00
N ALA A 103 17.41 9.35 8.82
CA ALA A 103 17.48 8.23 9.77
C ALA A 103 18.50 8.52 10.90
N ALA A 104 18.07 8.34 12.15
CA ALA A 104 18.96 8.14 13.29
C ALA A 104 18.30 7.20 14.31
N THR A 105 18.80 5.98 14.38
CA THR A 105 18.32 4.85 15.20
C THR A 105 18.88 4.97 16.63
N THR A 106 18.25 5.78 17.48
CA THR A 106 18.40 5.70 18.95
C THR A 106 17.25 6.44 19.65
N PRO A 107 16.67 5.93 20.75
CA PRO A 107 15.68 6.69 21.50
C PRO A 107 16.28 8.01 21.99
N ALA A 108 15.65 9.13 21.66
CA ALA A 108 16.04 10.42 22.20
C ALA A 108 15.58 10.50 23.67
N ALA A 109 16.49 10.29 24.62
CA ALA A 109 16.29 10.79 25.97
C ALA A 109 16.24 12.33 25.89
N SER A 110 15.16 12.92 26.43
CA SER A 110 15.10 14.38 26.59
C SER A 110 16.05 14.83 27.71
N ALA A 111 16.48 16.10 27.69
CA ALA A 111 17.35 16.71 28.70
C ALA A 111 16.84 16.62 30.16
N ALA A 112 15.59 16.19 30.36
CA ALA A 112 14.95 16.02 31.67
C ALA A 112 14.82 14.54 32.12
N GLY A 113 15.47 13.59 31.44
CA GLY A 113 15.38 12.15 31.76
C GLY A 113 14.02 11.52 31.44
N MET A 114 13.10 12.28 30.84
CA MET A 114 11.75 11.82 30.48
C MET A 114 11.72 11.25 29.04
N PRO A 115 10.96 10.18 28.78
CA PRO A 115 10.90 9.53 27.47
C PRO A 115 10.20 10.40 26.43
N SER A 116 10.68 10.39 25.19
CA SER A 116 10.01 11.03 24.06
C SER A 116 8.82 10.19 23.59
N LEU A 117 7.69 10.83 23.25
CA LEU A 117 6.54 10.16 22.64
C LEU A 117 6.84 9.67 21.20
N PHE A 118 7.81 10.29 20.53
CA PHE A 118 8.17 9.97 19.15
C PHE A 118 9.64 9.57 19.02
N GLU A 119 9.92 8.67 18.08
CA GLU A 119 11.26 8.32 17.60
C GLU A 119 12.00 9.55 17.04
N ARG A 120 13.32 9.46 16.85
CA ARG A 120 14.07 10.50 16.11
C ARG A 120 13.71 10.47 14.63
N GLY A 121 13.87 11.62 13.95
CA GLY A 121 13.54 11.77 12.53
C GLY A 121 12.05 11.95 12.23
N TYR A 122 11.74 12.10 10.95
CA TYR A 122 10.39 12.11 10.37
C TYR A 122 10.53 11.79 8.87
N ASN A 123 9.42 11.38 8.25
CA ASN A 123 9.35 11.18 6.81
C ASN A 123 8.52 12.30 6.19
N ASP A 124 9.06 13.00 5.21
CA ASP A 124 8.36 13.99 4.41
C ASP A 124 8.44 13.69 2.92
N LEU A 125 7.43 14.18 2.22
CA LEU A 125 7.27 14.08 0.77
C LEU A 125 6.69 15.40 0.29
N ILE A 126 7.26 15.95 -0.77
CA ILE A 126 6.86 17.23 -1.33
C ILE A 126 5.79 16.99 -2.41
N LEU A 127 4.65 17.66 -2.28
CA LEU A 127 3.61 17.70 -3.31
C LEU A 127 4.05 18.69 -4.39
N LEU A 128 4.23 18.19 -5.62
CA LEU A 128 4.70 19.00 -6.74
C LEU A 128 3.56 19.45 -7.66
N ASN A 129 2.44 18.70 -7.70
CA ASN A 129 1.35 18.94 -8.64
C ASN A 129 0.01 19.10 -7.93
N ASP A 130 -0.84 20.02 -8.40
CA ASP A 130 -2.14 20.34 -7.78
C ASP A 130 -3.11 19.14 -7.71
N SER A 131 -3.11 18.28 -8.73
CA SER A 131 -3.98 17.08 -8.76
C SER A 131 -3.59 16.00 -7.74
N GLN A 132 -2.38 16.07 -7.17
CA GLN A 132 -1.94 15.13 -6.13
C GLN A 132 -2.59 15.43 -4.79
N LEU A 133 -2.92 16.70 -4.52
CA LEU A 133 -3.43 17.12 -3.22
C LEU A 133 -4.72 16.39 -2.83
N ASP A 134 -5.69 16.33 -3.74
CA ASP A 134 -6.98 15.73 -3.44
C ASP A 134 -6.86 14.21 -3.29
N ASN A 135 -6.03 13.56 -4.11
CA ASN A 135 -5.69 12.14 -3.94
C ASN A 135 -5.09 11.84 -2.56
N TRP A 136 -4.20 12.71 -2.07
CA TRP A 136 -3.57 12.56 -0.77
C TRP A 136 -4.55 12.80 0.37
N LYS A 137 -5.45 13.78 0.23
CA LYS A 137 -6.53 13.99 1.18
C LYS A 137 -7.42 12.75 1.27
N HIS A 138 -7.84 12.18 0.13
CA HIS A 138 -8.67 10.97 0.10
C HIS A 138 -7.93 9.77 0.70
N TYR A 139 -6.66 9.56 0.32
CA TYR A 139 -5.83 8.50 0.88
C TYR A 139 -5.73 8.58 2.41
N LEU A 140 -5.54 9.79 2.95
CA LEU A 140 -5.36 10.03 4.37
C LEU A 140 -6.66 9.83 5.17
N ASP A 141 -7.82 10.11 4.58
CA ASP A 141 -9.14 9.76 5.15
C ASP A 141 -9.40 8.26 5.16
N ASP A 142 -8.87 7.55 4.16
CA ASP A 142 -9.14 6.13 4.00
C ASP A 142 -8.26 5.24 4.89
N ASN A 143 -7.09 5.74 5.31
CA ASN A 143 -6.13 4.99 6.13
C ASN A 143 -6.74 4.34 7.40
N PRO A 144 -7.58 5.03 8.20
CA PRO A 144 -8.28 4.41 9.33
C PRO A 144 -9.16 3.22 8.92
N ARG A 145 -9.95 3.36 7.85
CA ARG A 145 -10.80 2.27 7.33
C ARG A 145 -9.93 1.10 6.88
N ARG A 146 -8.87 1.36 6.11
CA ARG A 146 -7.94 0.32 5.64
C ARG A 146 -7.27 -0.43 6.79
N LEU A 147 -6.89 0.27 7.85
CA LEU A 147 -6.35 -0.36 9.06
C LEU A 147 -7.39 -1.23 9.76
N ALA A 148 -8.63 -0.76 9.90
CA ALA A 148 -9.72 -1.54 10.50
C ALA A 148 -9.98 -2.83 9.71
N ILE A 149 -10.05 -2.75 8.39
CA ILE A 149 -10.21 -3.90 7.49
C ILE A 149 -9.04 -4.89 7.65
N LYS A 150 -7.80 -4.40 7.68
CA LYS A 150 -6.63 -5.26 7.88
C LYS A 150 -6.68 -6.00 9.22
N ARG A 151 -7.21 -5.36 10.27
CA ARG A 151 -7.37 -5.99 11.59
C ARG A 151 -8.51 -7.02 11.63
N LEU A 152 -9.58 -6.79 10.86
CA LEU A 152 -10.73 -7.70 10.78
C LEU A 152 -10.48 -8.91 9.87
N HIS A 153 -9.69 -8.73 8.81
CA HIS A 153 -9.41 -9.77 7.80
C HIS A 153 -7.91 -9.96 7.58
N PRO A 154 -7.12 -10.31 8.62
CA PRO A 154 -5.67 -10.48 8.50
C PRO A 154 -5.29 -11.53 7.45
N ASP A 155 -6.08 -12.61 7.34
CA ASP A 155 -5.81 -13.74 6.44
C ASP A 155 -5.81 -13.35 4.96
N PHE A 156 -6.55 -12.31 4.57
CA PHE A 156 -6.53 -11.79 3.19
C PHE A 156 -5.28 -10.97 2.87
N PHE A 157 -4.51 -10.54 3.87
CA PHE A 157 -3.33 -9.70 3.69
C PHE A 157 -2.03 -10.36 4.16
N THR A 158 -2.07 -11.65 4.48
CA THR A 158 -0.89 -12.45 4.79
C THR A 158 -0.38 -13.10 3.52
N THR A 159 0.89 -12.87 3.19
CA THR A 159 1.57 -13.63 2.12
C THR A 159 1.79 -15.05 2.59
N LEU A 160 1.26 -16.02 1.84
CA LEU A 160 1.58 -17.43 2.00
C LEU A 160 2.66 -17.79 0.98
N ASN A 161 3.73 -18.42 1.45
CA ASN A 161 4.85 -18.86 0.62
C ASN A 161 4.76 -20.37 0.39
N TYR A 162 5.38 -20.84 -0.71
CA TYR A 162 5.52 -22.27 -1.02
C TYR A 162 4.17 -23.00 -1.14
N ILE A 163 3.21 -22.39 -1.83
CA ILE A 163 1.96 -23.04 -2.23
C ILE A 163 2.19 -23.73 -3.57
N ASP A 164 1.98 -25.04 -3.61
CA ASP A 164 2.10 -25.84 -4.82
C ASP A 164 0.82 -25.70 -5.67
N ILE A 165 0.99 -25.30 -6.92
CA ILE A 165 -0.06 -25.25 -7.93
C ILE A 165 0.50 -25.98 -9.15
N ALA A 166 0.00 -27.20 -9.40
CA ALA A 166 0.61 -28.13 -10.36
C ALA A 166 2.12 -28.28 -10.11
N GLU A 167 2.98 -27.97 -11.08
CA GLU A 167 4.44 -27.98 -10.93
C GLU A 167 5.04 -26.71 -10.30
N TRP A 168 4.23 -25.69 -10.00
CA TRP A 168 4.71 -24.38 -9.60
C TRP A 168 4.75 -24.21 -8.09
N HIS A 169 5.89 -23.72 -7.59
CA HIS A 169 6.03 -23.25 -6.22
C HIS A 169 5.73 -21.76 -6.14
N CYS A 170 4.57 -21.41 -5.63
CA CYS A 170 4.06 -20.05 -5.70
C CYS A 170 4.03 -19.34 -4.33
N GLN A 171 4.17 -18.01 -4.37
CA GLN A 171 3.71 -17.12 -3.31
C GLN A 171 2.31 -16.64 -3.65
N ILE A 172 1.43 -16.52 -2.65
CA ILE A 172 0.07 -16.01 -2.84
C ILE A 172 -0.32 -14.97 -1.80
N VAL A 173 -1.15 -14.00 -2.20
CA VAL A 173 -1.73 -12.97 -1.33
C VAL A 173 -3.19 -12.75 -1.71
N GLY A 174 -4.09 -12.78 -0.72
CA GLY A 174 -5.52 -12.58 -0.93
C GLY A 174 -6.36 -13.80 -0.58
N ASN A 175 -7.50 -13.95 -1.24
CA ASN A 175 -8.44 -15.02 -0.93
C ASN A 175 -8.02 -16.34 -1.60
N ARG A 176 -7.31 -17.21 -0.85
CA ARG A 176 -6.88 -18.53 -1.36
C ARG A 176 -8.02 -19.43 -1.81
N PHE A 177 -9.23 -19.29 -1.25
CA PHE A 177 -10.38 -20.12 -1.60
C PHE A 177 -10.85 -19.91 -3.05
N LEU A 178 -10.35 -18.87 -3.74
CA LEU A 178 -10.58 -18.70 -5.17
C LEU A 178 -9.95 -19.84 -6.00
N LEU A 179 -8.89 -20.49 -5.52
CA LEU A 179 -8.31 -21.66 -6.20
C LEU A 179 -9.28 -22.84 -6.23
N ASP A 180 -10.06 -23.01 -5.16
CA ASP A 180 -11.00 -24.14 -4.96
C ASP A 180 -12.28 -24.00 -5.81
N ILE A 181 -12.57 -22.82 -6.36
CA ILE A 181 -13.77 -22.61 -7.19
C ILE A 181 -13.52 -23.22 -8.56
N PRO A 182 -14.36 -24.16 -9.07
CA PRO A 182 -14.10 -24.86 -10.31
C PRO A 182 -14.32 -24.00 -11.56
N GLN A 183 -15.26 -23.06 -11.52
CA GLN A 183 -15.58 -22.20 -12.66
C GLN A 183 -14.52 -21.11 -12.82
N LYS A 184 -13.47 -21.40 -13.58
CA LYS A 184 -12.34 -20.49 -13.84
C LYS A 184 -12.12 -20.37 -15.35
N VAL A 185 -11.65 -19.20 -15.80
CA VAL A 185 -11.26 -18.98 -17.19
C VAL A 185 -9.97 -18.17 -17.27
N ALA A 186 -9.03 -18.63 -18.10
CA ALA A 186 -7.81 -17.90 -18.39
C ALA A 186 -8.10 -16.79 -19.42
N VAL A 187 -7.76 -15.55 -19.05
CA VAL A 187 -7.86 -14.37 -19.91
C VAL A 187 -6.48 -14.12 -20.51
N ILE A 188 -6.27 -14.65 -21.70
CA ILE A 188 -5.03 -14.56 -22.47
C ILE A 188 -5.37 -14.06 -23.86
N VAL A 189 -4.67 -13.02 -24.31
CA VAL A 189 -4.89 -12.44 -25.64
C VAL A 189 -3.68 -12.74 -26.52
N HIS A 190 -3.89 -13.61 -27.51
CA HIS A 190 -2.88 -13.91 -28.51
C HIS A 190 -2.79 -12.80 -29.55
N SER A 191 -1.59 -12.51 -30.02
CA SER A 191 -1.34 -11.47 -31.04
C SER A 191 -2.01 -11.74 -32.39
N ALA A 192 -2.40 -12.99 -32.65
CA ALA A 192 -3.07 -13.40 -33.88
C ALA A 192 -4.59 -13.09 -33.88
N TYR A 193 -5.18 -12.75 -32.74
CA TYR A 193 -6.62 -12.50 -32.66
C TYR A 193 -7.01 -11.23 -33.42
N SER A 194 -7.96 -11.39 -34.33
CA SER A 194 -8.69 -10.28 -34.92
C SER A 194 -9.53 -9.53 -33.87
N ASP A 195 -9.96 -8.32 -34.20
CA ASP A 195 -10.81 -7.52 -33.32
C ASP A 195 -12.15 -8.21 -33.03
N LYS A 196 -12.67 -8.96 -34.02
CA LYS A 196 -13.91 -9.73 -33.89
C LYS A 196 -13.73 -10.89 -32.91
N GLU A 197 -12.68 -11.69 -33.08
CA GLU A 197 -12.38 -12.81 -32.16
C GLU A 197 -12.14 -12.30 -30.74
N TYR A 198 -11.38 -11.22 -30.57
CA TYR A 198 -11.17 -10.61 -29.26
C TYR A 198 -12.50 -10.17 -28.61
N ALA A 199 -13.41 -9.56 -29.37
CA ALA A 199 -14.70 -9.14 -28.85
C ALA A 199 -15.58 -10.33 -28.41
N GLU A 200 -15.53 -11.45 -29.15
CA GLU A 200 -16.23 -12.69 -28.81
C GLU A 200 -15.66 -13.30 -27.52
N TYR A 201 -14.34 -13.51 -27.43
CA TYR A 201 -13.70 -14.03 -26.21
C TYR A 201 -13.91 -13.11 -25.01
N LYS A 202 -13.81 -11.79 -25.20
CA LYS A 202 -14.08 -10.82 -24.13
C LYS A 202 -15.49 -10.97 -23.58
N LYS A 203 -16.49 -11.18 -24.45
CA LYS A 203 -17.88 -11.41 -24.02
C LYS A 203 -17.99 -12.68 -23.18
N GLU A 204 -17.33 -13.76 -23.59
CA GLU A 204 -17.32 -15.04 -22.86
C GLU A 204 -16.63 -14.93 -21.50
N TRP A 205 -15.45 -14.30 -21.44
CA TRP A 205 -14.73 -14.07 -20.18
C TRP A 205 -15.56 -13.27 -19.18
N LEU A 206 -16.21 -12.20 -19.64
CA LEU A 206 -17.07 -11.38 -18.78
C LEU A 206 -18.35 -12.12 -18.37
N ALA A 207 -18.92 -12.95 -19.25
CA ALA A 207 -20.05 -13.80 -18.90
C ALA A 207 -19.70 -14.83 -17.82
N CYS A 208 -18.49 -15.39 -17.84
CA CYS A 208 -17.98 -16.24 -16.77
C CYS A 208 -17.94 -15.48 -15.42
N GLY A 209 -17.42 -14.25 -15.41
CA GLY A 209 -17.39 -13.41 -14.21
C GLY A 209 -18.78 -13.04 -13.70
N GLU A 210 -19.71 -12.70 -14.59
CA GLU A 210 -21.11 -12.41 -14.27
C GLU A 210 -21.82 -13.62 -13.62
N ALA A 211 -21.52 -14.83 -14.10
CA ALA A 211 -22.02 -16.08 -13.51
C ALA A 211 -21.36 -16.43 -12.16
N GLY A 212 -20.46 -15.59 -11.65
CA GLY A 212 -19.72 -15.82 -10.40
C GLY A 212 -18.46 -16.68 -10.56
N GLY A 213 -18.06 -16.99 -11.79
CA GLY A 213 -16.77 -17.61 -12.09
C GLY A 213 -15.60 -16.65 -11.87
N ILE A 214 -14.40 -17.18 -12.07
CA ILE A 214 -13.14 -16.47 -11.81
C ILE A 214 -12.41 -16.22 -13.11
N LEU A 215 -11.93 -14.98 -13.28
CA LEU A 215 -11.03 -14.63 -14.37
C LEU A 215 -9.59 -14.71 -13.86
N VAL A 216 -8.75 -15.47 -14.57
CA VAL A 216 -7.33 -15.68 -14.24
C VAL A 216 -6.48 -15.02 -15.32
N SER A 217 -5.54 -14.15 -14.97
CA SER A 217 -4.69 -13.51 -15.98
C SER A 217 -3.36 -13.03 -15.40
N ALA A 218 -2.32 -13.07 -16.22
CA ALA A 218 -1.07 -12.36 -15.98
C ALA A 218 -1.16 -10.86 -16.33
N ALA A 219 -2.24 -10.44 -17.02
CA ALA A 219 -2.50 -9.07 -17.45
C ALA A 219 -1.26 -8.44 -18.10
N ILE A 220 -0.66 -9.12 -19.07
CA ILE A 220 0.57 -8.71 -19.76
C ILE A 220 0.19 -7.76 -20.90
N ALA A 221 -0.72 -8.20 -21.76
CA ALA A 221 -1.17 -7.45 -22.93
C ALA A 221 -2.12 -6.30 -22.55
N THR A 222 -2.16 -5.24 -23.36
CA THR A 222 -3.09 -4.11 -23.15
C THR A 222 -4.55 -4.56 -23.14
N ARG A 223 -4.91 -5.47 -24.06
CA ARG A 223 -6.25 -6.05 -24.15
C ARG A 223 -6.62 -6.88 -22.91
N GLU A 224 -5.70 -7.67 -22.37
CA GLU A 224 -5.93 -8.39 -21.10
C GLU A 224 -6.17 -7.40 -19.95
N LYS A 225 -5.33 -6.36 -19.84
CA LYS A 225 -5.47 -5.31 -18.82
C LYS A 225 -6.83 -4.60 -18.90
N GLU A 226 -7.38 -4.43 -20.10
CA GLU A 226 -8.73 -3.88 -20.29
C GLU A 226 -9.81 -4.81 -19.74
N VAL A 227 -9.76 -6.11 -20.07
CA VAL A 227 -10.70 -7.11 -19.56
C VAL A 227 -10.63 -7.20 -18.04
N MET A 228 -9.43 -7.29 -17.47
CA MET A 228 -9.25 -7.41 -16.02
C MET A 228 -9.70 -6.17 -15.26
N ARG A 229 -9.49 -4.97 -15.82
CA ARG A 229 -9.99 -3.72 -15.24
C ARG A 229 -11.51 -3.64 -15.30
N GLU A 230 -12.12 -4.07 -16.40
CA GLU A 230 -13.57 -4.13 -16.51
C GLU A 230 -14.17 -5.13 -15.50
N ALA A 231 -13.56 -6.30 -15.35
CA ALA A 231 -13.97 -7.29 -14.35
C ALA A 231 -13.83 -6.76 -12.91
N MET A 232 -12.74 -6.04 -12.61
CA MET A 232 -12.53 -5.42 -11.30
C MET A 232 -13.60 -4.38 -10.99
N ASN A 233 -13.93 -3.52 -11.96
CA ASN A 233 -14.97 -2.49 -11.85
C ASN A 233 -16.37 -3.07 -11.66
N ARG A 234 -16.66 -4.20 -12.31
CA ARG A 234 -17.93 -4.92 -12.18
C ARG A 234 -18.03 -5.74 -10.88
N GLY A 235 -16.97 -5.79 -10.08
CA GLY A 235 -17.00 -6.50 -8.83
C GLY A 235 -16.78 -8.01 -8.95
N TYR A 236 -16.22 -8.51 -10.06
CA TYR A 236 -15.99 -9.95 -10.24
C TYR A 236 -14.82 -10.47 -9.39
N ARG A 237 -14.72 -11.80 -9.32
CA ARG A 237 -13.62 -12.52 -8.66
C ARG A 237 -12.50 -12.72 -9.66
N ILE A 238 -11.27 -12.38 -9.26
CA ILE A 238 -10.11 -12.43 -10.14
C ILE A 238 -8.90 -13.06 -9.46
N ILE A 239 -8.11 -13.80 -10.24
CA ILE A 239 -6.77 -14.25 -9.88
C ILE A 239 -5.78 -13.53 -10.80
N LEU A 240 -4.83 -12.80 -10.21
CA LEU A 240 -3.79 -12.09 -10.94
C LEU A 240 -2.44 -12.78 -10.75
N VAL A 241 -1.87 -13.26 -11.85
CA VAL A 241 -0.51 -13.80 -11.87
C VAL A 241 0.47 -12.62 -12.01
N ARG A 242 1.47 -12.55 -11.12
CA ARG A 242 2.40 -11.41 -11.00
C ARG A 242 3.81 -11.84 -11.40
N GLU A 243 4.54 -10.91 -12.02
CA GLU A 243 5.92 -11.12 -12.48
C GLU A 243 6.99 -10.99 -11.39
N ASN A 244 6.63 -10.54 -10.19
CA ASN A 244 7.56 -10.37 -9.09
C ASN A 244 6.87 -10.79 -7.79
N GLY A 245 7.62 -11.44 -6.92
CA GLY A 245 7.12 -11.95 -5.64
C GLY A 245 6.69 -10.83 -4.69
N PHE A 246 6.28 -11.22 -3.48
CA PHE A 246 5.74 -10.29 -2.50
C PHE A 246 6.75 -10.05 -1.37
N PRO A 247 7.09 -8.79 -1.03
CA PRO A 247 7.89 -8.52 0.16
C PRO A 247 7.15 -8.92 1.45
N PRO A 248 7.84 -9.10 2.59
CA PRO A 248 7.23 -9.57 3.85
C PRO A 248 6.02 -8.76 4.35
N LEU A 249 5.92 -7.48 4.00
CA LEU A 249 4.82 -6.59 4.40
C LEU A 249 3.96 -6.14 3.21
N TYR A 250 3.94 -6.95 2.15
CA TYR A 250 3.17 -6.64 0.96
C TYR A 250 1.68 -6.47 1.27
N LYS A 251 1.07 -5.50 0.61
CA LYS A 251 -0.39 -5.35 0.54
C LYS A 251 -0.75 -4.76 -0.82
N PRO A 252 -1.86 -5.21 -1.44
CA PRO A 252 -2.39 -4.53 -2.60
C PRO A 252 -2.77 -3.07 -2.27
N SER A 253 -2.70 -2.19 -3.27
CA SER A 253 -3.11 -0.78 -3.19
C SER A 253 -4.32 -0.50 -4.08
N GLY A 254 -5.02 0.62 -3.83
CA GLY A 254 -6.16 1.07 -4.63
C GLY A 254 -7.29 0.05 -4.73
N GLU A 255 -7.88 -0.09 -5.92
CA GLU A 255 -8.98 -1.01 -6.20
C GLU A 255 -8.65 -2.48 -5.87
N SER A 256 -7.37 -2.87 -6.00
CA SER A 256 -6.93 -4.22 -5.63
C SER A 256 -6.98 -4.44 -4.11
N PHE A 257 -6.78 -3.40 -3.30
CA PHE A 257 -6.97 -3.49 -1.84
C PHE A 257 -8.44 -3.79 -1.52
N ASP A 258 -9.36 -3.05 -2.14
CA ASP A 258 -10.78 -3.23 -1.88
C ASP A 258 -11.26 -4.59 -2.40
N ALA A 259 -10.84 -5.02 -3.59
CA ALA A 259 -11.15 -6.36 -4.11
C ALA A 259 -10.61 -7.46 -3.18
N CYS A 260 -9.39 -7.32 -2.67
CA CYS A 260 -8.80 -8.25 -1.71
C CYS A 260 -9.60 -8.29 -0.40
N SER A 261 -9.95 -7.13 0.15
CA SER A 261 -10.73 -7.03 1.39
C SER A 261 -12.12 -7.66 1.30
N ASN A 262 -12.73 -7.62 0.11
CA ASN A 262 -14.03 -8.22 -0.16
C ASN A 262 -13.92 -9.71 -0.56
N GLY A 263 -12.74 -10.32 -0.47
CA GLY A 263 -12.51 -11.73 -0.83
C GLY A 263 -12.61 -12.01 -2.33
N ARG A 264 -12.44 -11.00 -3.18
CA ARG A 264 -12.59 -11.10 -4.65
C ARG A 264 -11.27 -11.13 -5.42
N LEU A 265 -10.14 -10.99 -4.75
CA LEU A 265 -8.82 -11.00 -5.38
C LEU A 265 -7.92 -12.04 -4.71
N LEU A 266 -7.19 -12.75 -5.56
CA LEU A 266 -5.99 -13.49 -5.20
C LEU A 266 -4.87 -13.08 -6.17
N GLN A 267 -3.69 -12.82 -5.64
CA GLN A 267 -2.49 -12.59 -6.42
C GLN A 267 -1.54 -13.76 -6.22
N ILE A 268 -0.94 -14.23 -7.31
CA ILE A 268 -0.07 -15.41 -7.33
C ILE A 268 1.22 -15.03 -8.05
N CYS A 269 2.36 -15.43 -7.51
CA CYS A 269 3.65 -15.26 -8.17
C CYS A 269 4.48 -16.55 -8.07
N PRO A 270 5.00 -17.07 -9.20
CA PRO A 270 5.89 -18.24 -9.19
C PRO A 270 7.35 -17.92 -8.86
N TRP A 271 7.68 -16.66 -8.59
CA TRP A 271 9.06 -16.21 -8.40
C TRP A 271 9.26 -15.47 -7.08
N GLU A 272 10.49 -15.45 -6.62
CA GLU A 272 10.87 -14.71 -5.41
C GLU A 272 10.82 -13.19 -5.64
N TYR A 273 10.61 -12.46 -4.55
CA TYR A 273 10.62 -11.01 -4.58
C TYR A 273 12.03 -10.48 -4.83
N HIS A 274 12.15 -9.55 -5.79
CA HIS A 274 13.36 -8.75 -5.99
C HIS A 274 13.04 -7.25 -6.06
N MET A 275 13.99 -6.41 -5.65
CA MET A 275 13.86 -4.95 -5.70
C MET A 275 14.23 -4.36 -7.06
N GLU A 276 15.03 -5.07 -7.86
CA GLU A 276 15.52 -4.57 -9.15
C GLU A 276 14.39 -4.42 -10.16
N ARG A 277 14.39 -3.33 -10.92
CA ARG A 277 13.47 -3.17 -12.04
C ARG A 277 14.00 -3.97 -13.22
N ARG A 278 13.36 -5.11 -13.50
CA ARG A 278 13.72 -6.00 -14.61
C ARG A 278 12.68 -5.89 -15.72
N ILE A 279 13.14 -6.01 -16.96
CA ILE A 279 12.23 -6.14 -18.11
C ILE A 279 11.89 -7.62 -18.20
N ILE A 280 10.59 -7.94 -18.13
CA ILE A 280 10.13 -9.31 -18.29
C ILE A 280 10.41 -9.80 -19.72
N SER A 281 11.02 -10.98 -19.84
CA SER A 281 11.30 -11.59 -21.13
C SER A 281 10.04 -12.18 -21.75
N ARG A 282 10.04 -12.39 -23.07
CA ARG A 282 8.94 -13.09 -23.76
C ARG A 282 8.72 -14.50 -23.19
N GLU A 283 9.79 -15.19 -22.84
CA GLU A 283 9.71 -16.53 -22.22
C GLU A 283 9.01 -16.47 -20.86
N GLN A 284 9.39 -15.50 -20.01
CA GLN A 284 8.72 -15.28 -18.73
C GLN A 284 7.24 -14.92 -18.91
N CYS A 285 6.88 -14.11 -19.91
CA CYS A 285 5.48 -13.84 -20.23
C CYS A 285 4.70 -15.12 -20.58
N LEU A 286 5.30 -16.01 -21.39
CA LEU A 286 4.68 -17.29 -21.73
C LEU A 286 4.56 -18.22 -20.52
N MET A 287 5.54 -18.20 -19.60
CA MET A 287 5.47 -18.92 -18.33
C MET A 287 4.31 -18.45 -17.45
N LEU A 288 4.11 -17.13 -17.31
CA LEU A 288 2.98 -16.60 -16.54
C LEU A 288 1.63 -16.92 -17.18
N ASN A 289 1.56 -16.91 -18.51
CA ASN A 289 0.37 -17.34 -19.23
C ASN A 289 0.07 -18.83 -19.03
N ARG A 290 1.10 -19.70 -19.11
CA ARG A 290 0.95 -21.12 -18.80
C ARG A 290 0.43 -21.32 -17.37
N LEU A 291 1.01 -20.65 -16.39
CA LEU A 291 0.52 -20.71 -15.01
C LEU A 291 -0.94 -20.25 -14.90
N ALA A 292 -1.33 -19.19 -15.61
CA ALA A 292 -2.73 -18.73 -15.63
C ALA A 292 -3.68 -19.77 -16.24
N GLU A 293 -3.27 -20.46 -17.32
CA GLU A 293 -4.01 -21.59 -17.90
C GLU A 293 -4.12 -22.74 -16.92
N GLU A 294 -3.01 -23.16 -16.32
CA GLU A 294 -3.00 -24.24 -15.35
C GLU A 294 -3.90 -23.94 -14.17
N ILE A 295 -3.82 -22.74 -13.57
CA ILE A 295 -4.75 -22.33 -12.50
C ILE A 295 -6.21 -22.42 -12.97
N ALA A 296 -6.52 -22.08 -14.22
CA ALA A 296 -7.89 -22.15 -14.71
C ALA A 296 -8.40 -23.61 -14.85
N TYR A 297 -7.50 -24.56 -15.15
CA TYR A 297 -7.82 -25.98 -15.29
C TYR A 297 -7.55 -26.81 -14.03
N TYR A 298 -6.86 -26.25 -13.03
CA TYR A 298 -6.49 -26.89 -11.78
C TYR A 298 -7.74 -27.19 -10.94
N GLN A 299 -7.87 -28.46 -10.56
CA GLN A 299 -8.92 -28.99 -9.67
C GLN A 299 -8.28 -29.55 -8.41
#